data_AF-A0A1F6CU83-F1
#
_entry.id   AF-A0A1F6CU83-F1
#
_cell.length_a   1.000
_cell.length_b   1.000
_cell.length_c   1.000
_cell.angle_alpha   90.00
_cell.angle_beta   90.00
_cell.angle_gamma   90.00
#
_symmetry.space_group_name_H-M   'P 1'
#
loop_
_entity.id
_entity.type
_entity.pdbx_description
1 polymer ?
#
loop_
_entity_poly.entity_id
_entity_poly.type
_entity_poly.pdbx_seq_one_letter_code
_entity_poly.pdbx_strand_id
1 'polypeptide(L)'
;MSQYLKVIAVIVIVVGCYLGIRYVGSVIHYNAVQPAEDAPPPIRLVGDLGFYLTGGSLLPLWNHDATTVMKVTWNIEKANPALTSADDFHFYEQKIAADVTTLDGKTKRYDLGTAMVCTSKEMNEIEGHKIMFGKVDCYYALTGTQFAAFIQKGGFRIERYDESAKDGSIKTSVLVEI
;
A
#
# COMPACT_ATOMS: atom_id res chain seq x y z
N MET A 1 -19.02 35.42 -37.35
CA MET A 1 -18.52 34.87 -36.08
C MET A 1 -17.63 35.91 -35.41
N SER A 2 -18.01 36.45 -34.25
CA SER A 2 -17.23 37.51 -33.60
C SER A 2 -15.84 37.00 -33.18
N GLN A 3 -14.85 37.87 -33.17
CA GLN A 3 -13.46 37.54 -32.82
C GLN A 3 -13.36 36.88 -31.42
N TYR A 4 -14.24 37.30 -30.49
CA TYR A 4 -14.38 36.70 -29.17
C TYR A 4 -14.80 35.24 -29.19
N LEU A 5 -15.74 34.86 -30.08
CA LEU A 5 -16.21 33.48 -30.18
C LEU A 5 -15.09 32.54 -30.67
N LYS A 6 -14.22 33.03 -31.56
CA LYS A 6 -13.05 32.27 -32.03
C LYS A 6 -12.03 32.06 -30.92
N VAL A 7 -11.77 33.09 -30.11
CA VAL A 7 -10.83 33.00 -28.98
C VAL A 7 -11.34 32.03 -27.92
N ILE A 8 -12.63 32.10 -27.55
CA ILE A 8 -13.24 31.17 -26.59
C ILE A 8 -13.15 29.73 -27.09
N ALA A 9 -13.45 29.48 -28.37
CA ALA A 9 -13.37 28.14 -28.94
C ALA A 9 -11.94 27.56 -28.84
N VAL A 10 -10.91 28.36 -29.11
CA VAL A 10 -9.51 27.94 -28.97
C VAL A 10 -9.16 27.64 -27.51
N ILE A 11 -9.59 28.48 -26.57
CA ILE A 11 -9.34 28.27 -25.14
C ILE A 11 -9.98 26.96 -24.67
N VAL A 12 -11.23 26.68 -25.05
CA VAL A 12 -11.92 25.43 -24.68
C VAL A 12 -11.18 24.21 -25.22
N ILE A 13 -10.68 24.26 -26.46
CA ILE A 13 -9.89 23.17 -27.04
C ILE A 13 -8.59 22.96 -26.25
N VAL A 14 -7.86 24.04 -25.95
CA VAL A 14 -6.58 23.96 -25.21
C VAL A 14 -6.80 23.40 -23.81
N VAL A 15 -7.81 23.89 -23.08
CA VAL A 15 -8.15 23.40 -21.74
C VAL A 15 -8.61 21.94 -21.80
N GLY A 16 -9.44 21.57 -22.78
CA GLY A 16 -9.89 20.19 -22.99
C GLY A 16 -8.73 19.22 -23.28
N CYS A 17 -7.79 19.61 -24.14
CA CYS A 17 -6.58 18.82 -24.42
C CYS A 17 -5.70 18.68 -23.16
N TYR A 18 -5.51 19.75 -22.40
CA TYR A 18 -4.73 19.71 -21.16
C TYR A 18 -5.35 18.75 -20.13
N LEU A 19 -6.67 18.83 -19.92
CA LEU A 19 -7.40 17.93 -19.03
C LEU A 19 -7.36 16.47 -19.51
N GLY A 20 -7.50 16.23 -20.82
CA GLY A 20 -7.43 14.90 -21.41
C GLY A 20 -6.07 14.24 -21.24
N ILE A 21 -4.98 14.97 -21.53
CA ILE A 21 -3.60 14.47 -21.33
C ILE A 21 -3.35 14.17 -19.85
N ARG A 22 -3.80 15.06 -18.94
CA ARG A 22 -3.67 14.87 -17.50
C ARG A 22 -4.43 13.65 -16.99
N TYR A 23 -5.63 13.40 -17.51
CA TYR A 23 -6.43 12.21 -17.18
C TYR A 23 -5.74 10.93 -17.64
N VAL A 24 -5.35 10.84 -18.92
CA VAL A 24 -4.69 9.65 -19.48
C VAL A 24 -3.37 9.36 -18.78
N GLY A 25 -2.54 10.38 -18.53
CA GLY A 25 -1.28 10.22 -17.79
C GLY A 25 -1.51 9.67 -16.38
N SER A 26 -2.52 10.20 -15.66
CA SER A 26 -2.89 9.71 -14.33
C SER A 26 -3.38 8.26 -14.36
N VAL A 27 -4.25 7.90 -15.30
CA VAL A 27 -4.77 6.52 -15.45
C VAL A 27 -3.64 5.54 -15.69
N ILE A 28 -2.70 5.85 -16.58
CA ILE A 28 -1.58 4.96 -16.88
C ILE A 28 -0.65 4.86 -15.67
N HIS A 29 -0.32 5.99 -15.03
CA HIS A 29 0.54 6.02 -13.84
C HIS A 29 -0.02 5.15 -12.70
N TYR A 30 -1.32 5.23 -12.43
CA TYR A 30 -1.95 4.46 -11.34
C TYR A 30 -2.19 2.98 -11.70
N ASN A 31 -2.55 2.65 -12.94
CA ASN A 31 -2.83 1.26 -13.33
C ASN A 31 -1.57 0.45 -13.68
N ALA A 32 -0.48 1.10 -14.11
CA ALA A 32 0.79 0.42 -14.40
C ALA A 32 1.55 -0.05 -13.14
N VAL A 33 0.98 0.18 -11.94
CA VAL A 33 1.60 -0.18 -10.66
C VAL A 33 1.25 -1.60 -10.23
N GLN A 34 0.15 -2.20 -10.72
CA GLN A 34 -0.29 -3.52 -10.26
C GLN A 34 -0.92 -4.41 -11.35
N PRO A 35 -0.37 -5.60 -11.62
CA PRO A 35 1.03 -6.02 -11.42
C PRO A 35 1.96 -5.35 -12.45
N ALA A 36 3.21 -5.07 -12.04
CA ALA A 36 4.22 -4.37 -12.86
C ALA A 36 4.58 -5.07 -14.19
N GLU A 37 4.09 -6.30 -14.41
CA GLU A 37 4.30 -7.08 -15.64
C GLU A 37 3.32 -6.73 -16.78
N ASP A 38 2.20 -6.06 -16.48
CA ASP A 38 1.13 -5.83 -17.50
C ASP A 38 1.32 -4.56 -18.34
N ALA A 39 2.24 -3.67 -17.97
CA ALA A 39 2.45 -2.41 -18.69
C ALA A 39 3.79 -2.40 -19.46
N PRO A 40 3.77 -2.38 -20.81
CA PRO A 40 4.98 -2.24 -21.61
C PRO A 40 5.78 -0.99 -21.18
N PRO A 41 7.13 -1.08 -21.08
CA PRO A 41 7.97 0.03 -20.62
C PRO A 41 7.72 1.38 -21.32
N PRO A 42 7.47 1.44 -22.65
CA PRO A 42 7.18 2.70 -23.33
C PRO A 42 5.88 3.35 -22.86
N ILE A 43 4.86 2.55 -22.54
CA ILE A 43 3.54 3.05 -22.14
C ILE A 43 3.62 3.65 -20.74
N ARG A 44 4.31 2.97 -19.81
CA ARG A 44 4.56 3.48 -18.47
C ARG A 44 5.32 4.82 -18.50
N LEU A 45 6.37 4.90 -19.31
CA LEU A 45 7.18 6.12 -19.45
C LEU A 45 6.35 7.31 -19.94
N VAL A 46 5.47 7.09 -20.92
CA VAL A 46 4.55 8.13 -21.43
C VAL A 46 3.51 8.53 -20.39
N GLY A 47 2.99 7.57 -19.62
CA GLY A 47 2.07 7.81 -18.51
C GLY A 47 2.69 8.67 -17.41
N ASP A 48 3.89 8.29 -16.96
CA ASP A 48 4.65 9.03 -15.95
C ASP A 48 4.98 10.45 -16.44
N LEU A 49 5.47 10.59 -17.69
CA LEU A 49 5.77 11.90 -18.27
C LEU A 49 4.53 12.79 -18.32
N GLY A 50 3.39 12.25 -18.76
CA GLY A 50 2.11 12.95 -18.80
C GLY A 50 1.64 13.36 -17.41
N PHE A 51 1.80 12.50 -16.41
CA PHE A 51 1.46 12.78 -15.01
C PHE A 51 2.31 13.91 -14.43
N TYR A 52 3.64 13.83 -14.58
CA TYR A 52 4.56 14.84 -14.04
C TYR A 52 4.46 16.19 -14.77
N LEU A 53 4.37 16.20 -16.10
CA LEU A 53 4.27 17.43 -16.89
C LEU A 53 2.97 18.19 -16.65
N THR A 54 1.89 17.48 -16.30
CA THR A 54 0.59 18.10 -16.02
C THR A 54 0.37 18.39 -14.53
N GLY A 55 1.37 18.12 -13.69
CA GLY A 55 1.38 18.46 -12.26
C GLY A 55 0.61 17.49 -11.36
N GLY A 56 0.30 16.29 -11.84
CA GLY A 56 -0.38 15.22 -11.08
C GLY A 56 -1.86 15.49 -10.77
N SER A 57 -2.71 14.49 -11.05
CA SER A 57 -4.14 14.32 -10.69
C SER A 57 -5.12 15.51 -10.86
N LEU A 58 -6.17 15.36 -11.70
CA LEU A 58 -7.36 16.26 -11.73
C LEU A 58 -8.72 15.55 -11.62
N LEU A 59 -8.77 14.30 -11.13
CA LEU A 59 -9.88 13.59 -10.45
C LEU A 59 -9.78 12.06 -10.67
N PRO A 60 -8.93 11.35 -9.92
CA PRO A 60 -9.09 9.94 -9.55
C PRO A 60 -10.21 9.74 -8.49
N LEU A 61 -11.20 10.64 -8.46
CA LEU A 61 -11.84 11.13 -7.22
C LEU A 61 -13.30 10.69 -7.02
N TRP A 62 -13.67 9.47 -7.41
CA TRP A 62 -14.98 8.91 -6.97
C TRP A 62 -14.85 7.63 -6.16
N ASN A 63 -13.84 7.61 -5.27
CA ASN A 63 -13.24 6.45 -4.62
C ASN A 63 -12.19 5.85 -5.56
N HIS A 64 -10.91 5.88 -5.21
CA HIS A 64 -10.41 5.41 -3.94
C HIS A 64 -9.26 6.29 -3.51
N ASP A 65 -9.11 6.42 -2.20
CA ASP A 65 -8.05 7.13 -1.53
C ASP A 65 -6.74 7.08 -2.29
N ALA A 66 -6.09 8.23 -2.36
CA ALA A 66 -4.70 8.40 -2.78
C ALA A 66 -3.73 7.72 -1.78
N THR A 67 -4.10 6.55 -1.26
CA THR A 67 -3.37 5.58 -0.45
C THR A 67 -3.31 4.25 -1.19
N THR A 68 -3.20 4.28 -2.52
CA THR A 68 -2.65 3.18 -3.30
C THR A 68 -1.22 2.95 -2.82
N VAL A 69 -1.10 2.06 -1.84
CA VAL A 69 0.15 1.60 -1.28
C VAL A 69 0.95 0.97 -2.41
N MET A 70 2.16 1.46 -2.63
CA MET A 70 3.08 0.94 -3.63
C MET A 70 3.84 -0.26 -3.07
N LYS A 71 4.31 -0.13 -1.82
CA LYS A 71 5.08 -1.16 -1.12
C LYS A 71 4.80 -1.10 0.38
N VAL A 72 4.77 -2.27 1.00
CA VAL A 72 4.89 -2.42 2.46
C VAL A 72 6.21 -3.11 2.77
N THR A 73 7.02 -2.50 3.62
CA THR A 73 8.23 -3.11 4.17
C THR A 73 8.00 -3.42 5.64
N TRP A 74 8.29 -4.65 6.06
CA TRP A 74 8.12 -5.09 7.44
C TRP A 74 9.41 -4.90 8.22
N ASN A 75 9.33 -4.23 9.37
CA ASN A 75 10.43 -4.09 10.32
C ASN A 75 10.14 -4.95 11.54
N ILE A 76 11.00 -5.92 11.79
CA ILE A 76 10.94 -6.84 12.92
C ILE A 76 12.21 -6.66 13.73
N GLU A 77 12.08 -6.05 14.91
CA GLU A 77 13.22 -5.72 15.78
C GLU A 77 13.00 -6.32 17.16
N LYS A 78 14.07 -6.55 17.94
CA LYS A 78 13.91 -6.96 19.34
C LYS A 78 13.14 -5.89 20.12
N ALA A 79 12.14 -6.30 20.89
CA ALA A 79 11.34 -5.36 21.67
C ALA A 79 12.18 -4.64 22.74
N ASN A 80 13.11 -5.37 23.36
CA ASN A 80 14.10 -4.86 24.28
C ASN A 80 15.51 -5.38 23.91
N PRO A 81 16.39 -4.55 23.31
CA PRO A 81 17.72 -4.98 22.93
C PRO A 81 18.67 -5.19 24.12
N ALA A 82 18.33 -4.69 25.32
CA ALA A 82 19.15 -4.86 26.52
C ALA A 82 19.02 -6.24 27.17
N LEU A 83 17.99 -7.03 26.80
CA LEU A 83 17.82 -8.39 27.28
C LEU A 83 18.80 -9.33 26.56
N THR A 84 19.75 -9.87 27.33
CA THR A 84 20.76 -10.82 26.86
C THR A 84 20.54 -12.24 27.37
N SER A 85 19.71 -12.42 28.41
CA SER A 85 19.38 -13.72 28.98
C SER A 85 18.26 -14.39 28.21
N ALA A 86 18.49 -15.62 27.75
CA ALA A 86 17.48 -16.44 27.08
C ALA A 86 16.43 -17.03 28.04
N ASP A 87 16.66 -16.96 29.35
CA ASP A 87 15.72 -17.42 30.38
C ASP A 87 14.58 -16.43 30.64
N ASP A 88 14.69 -15.20 30.14
CA ASP A 88 13.62 -14.21 30.19
C ASP A 88 12.64 -14.45 29.05
N PHE A 89 11.35 -14.61 29.34
CA PHE A 89 10.34 -14.85 28.32
C PHE A 89 10.18 -13.65 27.36
N HIS A 90 10.52 -12.43 27.80
CA HIS A 90 10.55 -11.24 26.94
C HIS A 90 11.74 -11.23 25.97
N PHE A 91 12.72 -12.13 26.11
CA PHE A 91 13.89 -12.21 25.24
C PHE A 91 13.53 -12.43 23.76
N TYR A 92 12.43 -13.16 23.51
CA TYR A 92 11.92 -13.49 22.17
C TYR A 92 10.86 -12.51 21.66
N GLU A 93 10.48 -11.51 22.46
CA GLU A 93 9.55 -10.48 22.00
C GLU A 93 10.20 -9.59 20.93
N GLN A 94 9.46 -9.40 19.86
CA GLN A 94 9.81 -8.55 18.74
C GLN A 94 8.76 -7.47 18.57
N LYS A 95 9.22 -6.24 18.33
CA LYS A 95 8.38 -5.13 17.88
C LYS A 95 8.20 -5.25 16.38
N ILE A 96 6.94 -5.20 15.95
CA ILE A 96 6.54 -5.28 14.56
C ILE A 96 6.08 -3.91 14.12
N ALA A 97 6.68 -3.41 13.06
CA ALA A 97 6.26 -2.19 12.39
C ALA A 97 6.15 -2.42 10.88
N ALA A 98 5.28 -1.67 10.23
CA ALA A 98 5.15 -1.66 8.78
C ALA A 98 5.42 -0.26 8.23
N ASP A 99 6.39 -0.16 7.35
CA ASP A 99 6.67 1.04 6.57
C ASP A 99 5.85 0.97 5.29
N VAL A 100 4.77 1.77 5.27
CA VAL A 100 3.85 1.85 4.14
C VAL A 100 4.31 2.97 3.24
N THR A 101 4.74 2.62 2.03
CA THR A 101 5.12 3.59 1.00
C THR A 101 3.97 3.76 0.02
N THR A 102 3.45 4.98 -0.09
CA THR A 102 2.39 5.36 -1.03
C THR A 102 2.97 5.71 -2.39
N LEU A 103 2.12 5.75 -3.42
CA LEU A 103 2.54 6.09 -4.78
C LEU A 103 3.12 7.50 -4.95
N ASP A 104 2.83 8.42 -4.04
CA ASP A 104 3.49 9.74 -3.99
C ASP A 104 4.93 9.68 -3.48
N GLY A 105 5.46 8.48 -3.21
CA GLY A 105 6.82 8.24 -2.73
C GLY A 105 7.01 8.53 -1.24
N LYS A 106 5.94 8.89 -0.51
CA LYS A 106 6.03 9.08 0.94
C LYS A 106 5.96 7.74 1.65
N THR A 107 6.80 7.59 2.66
CA THR A 107 6.79 6.44 3.55
C THR A 107 6.29 6.87 4.91
N LYS A 108 5.33 6.13 5.46
CA LYS A 108 4.85 6.29 6.83
C LYS A 108 4.98 4.97 7.57
N ARG A 109 5.64 5.03 8.73
CA ARG A 109 5.78 3.89 9.64
C ARG A 109 4.54 3.76 10.51
N TYR A 110 4.04 2.54 10.65
CA TYR A 110 2.98 2.16 11.57
C TYR A 110 3.53 1.12 12.54
N ASP A 111 3.48 1.42 13.84
CA ASP A 111 3.83 0.46 14.88
C ASP A 111 2.63 -0.45 15.14
N LEU A 112 2.80 -1.75 14.91
CA LEU A 112 1.72 -2.75 14.88
C LEU A 112 1.62 -3.57 16.17
N GLY A 113 2.58 -3.39 17.07
CA GLY A 113 2.63 -4.02 18.39
C GLY A 113 3.80 -4.98 18.54
N THR A 114 3.65 -5.92 19.47
CA THR A 114 4.66 -6.95 19.76
C THR A 114 4.11 -8.36 19.52
N ALA A 115 5.00 -9.25 19.09
CA ALA A 115 4.78 -10.68 18.94
C ALA A 115 6.11 -11.45 19.09
N MET A 116 6.06 -12.77 19.21
CA MET A 116 7.23 -13.61 19.45
C MET A 116 7.57 -14.44 18.22
N VAL A 117 8.87 -14.54 17.88
CA VAL A 117 9.41 -15.42 16.83
C VAL A 117 8.69 -15.23 15.48
N CYS A 118 8.82 -14.02 14.96
CA CYS A 118 8.23 -13.53 13.73
C CYS A 118 9.16 -13.66 12.53
N THR A 119 8.58 -14.06 11.40
CA THR A 119 9.22 -14.09 10.07
C THR A 119 8.35 -13.32 9.08
N SER A 120 8.93 -12.36 8.36
CA SER A 120 8.22 -11.61 7.33
C SER A 120 8.33 -12.28 5.96
N LYS A 121 7.26 -12.22 5.18
CA LYS A 121 7.24 -12.54 3.76
C LYS A 121 6.68 -11.35 2.99
N GLU A 122 7.51 -10.72 2.16
CA GLU A 122 7.03 -9.77 1.16
C GLU A 122 6.25 -10.56 0.09
N MET A 123 5.06 -10.09 -0.26
CA MET A 123 4.20 -10.70 -1.27
C MET A 123 3.63 -9.58 -2.13
N ASN A 124 3.46 -9.81 -3.43
CA ASN A 124 2.75 -8.91 -4.33
C ASN A 124 1.85 -9.76 -5.23
N GLU A 125 0.90 -10.43 -4.59
CA GLU A 125 0.02 -11.43 -5.23
C GLU A 125 -1.44 -11.11 -4.94
N ILE A 126 -2.31 -11.47 -5.88
CA ILE A 126 -3.75 -11.36 -5.71
C ILE A 126 -4.24 -12.68 -5.10
N GLU A 127 -4.72 -12.63 -3.86
CA GLU A 127 -5.22 -13.79 -3.12
C GLU A 127 -6.65 -13.49 -2.64
N GLY A 128 -7.64 -14.27 -3.09
CA GLY A 128 -9.01 -14.17 -2.56
C GLY A 128 -9.66 -12.78 -2.67
N HIS A 129 -9.50 -12.10 -3.81
CA HIS A 129 -9.98 -10.72 -4.04
C HIS A 129 -9.30 -9.64 -3.18
N LYS A 130 -8.14 -9.96 -2.61
CA LYS A 130 -7.26 -9.03 -1.91
C LYS A 130 -5.96 -8.90 -2.70
N ILE A 131 -5.43 -7.69 -2.79
CA ILE A 131 -4.06 -7.48 -3.26
C ILE A 131 -3.18 -7.52 -2.02
N MET A 132 -2.39 -8.58 -1.88
CA MET A 132 -1.53 -8.80 -0.72
C MET A 132 -0.17 -8.12 -0.94
N PHE A 133 0.26 -7.28 0.01
CA PHE A 133 1.57 -6.63 0.00
C PHE A 133 2.59 -7.32 0.91
N GLY A 134 2.13 -8.24 1.75
CA GLY A 134 2.99 -9.07 2.59
C GLY A 134 2.29 -9.56 3.83
N LYS A 135 2.93 -10.52 4.47
CA LYS A 135 2.49 -11.14 5.72
C LYS A 135 3.68 -11.25 6.69
N VAL A 136 3.41 -11.21 7.97
CA VAL A 136 4.36 -11.57 9.03
C VAL A 136 3.74 -12.69 9.83
N ASP A 137 4.40 -13.84 9.82
CA ASP A 137 3.97 -15.00 10.59
C ASP A 137 4.84 -15.12 11.83
N CYS A 138 4.21 -15.04 12.99
CA CYS A 138 4.84 -15.21 14.30
C CYS A 138 4.31 -16.49 14.92
N TYR A 139 5.19 -17.43 15.21
CA TYR A 139 4.78 -18.71 15.78
C TYR A 139 5.62 -19.04 17.00
N TYR A 140 4.96 -19.12 18.16
CA TYR A 140 5.58 -19.50 19.41
C TYR A 140 4.79 -20.61 20.08
N ALA A 141 5.39 -21.80 20.15
CA ALA A 141 4.81 -23.02 20.72
C ALA A 141 3.44 -23.43 20.14
N LEU A 142 2.34 -23.01 20.78
CA LEU A 142 0.95 -23.38 20.43
C LEU A 142 0.09 -22.16 20.08
N THR A 143 0.68 -20.97 19.99
CA THR A 143 -0.01 -19.74 19.60
C THR A 143 0.65 -19.15 18.36
N GLY A 144 -0.14 -18.88 17.34
CA GLY A 144 0.24 -18.11 16.17
C GLY A 144 -0.28 -16.68 16.25
N THR A 145 0.56 -15.71 15.92
CA THR A 145 0.11 -14.35 15.58
C THR A 145 0.53 -14.08 14.15
N GLN A 146 -0.38 -13.61 13.32
CA GLN A 146 -0.07 -13.21 11.95
C GLN A 146 -0.43 -11.74 11.73
N PHE A 147 0.35 -11.04 10.92
CA PHE A 147 0.03 -9.72 10.42
C PHE A 147 -0.08 -9.79 8.91
N ALA A 148 -1.07 -9.15 8.32
CA ALA A 148 -1.21 -9.09 6.87
C ALA A 148 -1.53 -7.67 6.43
N ALA A 149 -0.85 -7.22 5.38
CA ALA A 149 -1.12 -5.95 4.73
C ALA A 149 -1.72 -6.20 3.34
N PHE A 150 -2.88 -5.63 3.08
CA PHE A 150 -3.59 -5.87 1.82
C PHE A 150 -4.50 -4.71 1.43
N ILE A 151 -4.83 -4.62 0.13
CA ILE A 151 -5.93 -3.80 -0.37
C ILE A 151 -7.16 -4.69 -0.59
N GLN A 152 -8.29 -4.27 -0.05
CA GLN A 152 -9.58 -4.92 -0.27
C GLN A 152 -10.69 -3.86 -0.34
N LYS A 153 -11.61 -4.00 -1.30
CA LYS A 153 -12.70 -3.04 -1.54
C LYS A 153 -12.19 -1.60 -1.72
N GLY A 154 -10.97 -1.47 -2.25
CA GLY A 154 -10.28 -0.22 -2.54
C GLY A 154 -9.84 0.59 -1.32
N GLY A 155 -9.76 -0.01 -0.13
CA GLY A 155 -9.05 0.55 1.02
C GLY A 155 -7.84 -0.31 1.38
N PHE A 156 -6.80 0.33 1.95
CA PHE A 156 -5.63 -0.37 2.46
C PHE A 156 -5.84 -0.74 3.92
N ARG A 157 -5.52 -1.99 4.27
CA ARG A 157 -5.68 -2.51 5.62
C ARG A 157 -4.46 -3.27 6.07
N ILE A 158 -4.13 -3.11 7.35
CA ILE A 158 -3.24 -4.00 8.07
C ILE A 158 -4.05 -4.66 9.18
N GLU A 159 -4.12 -5.99 9.15
CA GLU A 159 -4.82 -6.78 10.14
C GLU A 159 -3.84 -7.66 10.91
N ARG A 160 -4.19 -7.92 12.17
CA ARG A 160 -3.56 -8.88 13.05
C ARG A 160 -4.51 -10.03 13.31
N TYR A 161 -4.00 -11.25 13.25
CA TYR A 161 -4.72 -12.50 13.50
C TYR A 161 -4.05 -13.19 14.67
N ASP A 162 -4.75 -13.36 15.78
CA ASP A 162 -4.24 -14.05 16.95
C ASP A 162 -4.96 -15.40 17.09
N GLU A 163 -4.19 -16.48 16.98
CA GLU A 163 -4.67 -17.85 17.17
C GLU A 163 -4.64 -18.24 18.65
N SER A 164 -5.79 -18.67 19.14
CA SER A 164 -5.98 -19.15 20.51
C SER A 164 -5.41 -20.56 20.67
N ALA A 165 -4.47 -20.73 21.61
CA ALA A 165 -3.95 -22.06 21.97
C ALA A 165 -5.00 -23.01 22.58
N LYS A 166 -6.18 -22.51 22.98
CA LYS A 166 -7.22 -23.34 23.61
C LYS A 166 -8.07 -24.10 22.60
N ASP A 167 -8.39 -23.48 21.47
CA ASP A 167 -9.39 -23.95 20.52
C ASP A 167 -9.02 -23.71 19.05
N GLY A 168 -7.85 -23.13 18.77
CA GLY A 168 -7.41 -22.77 17.42
C GLY A 168 -8.22 -21.64 16.79
N SER A 169 -9.08 -20.96 17.57
CA SER A 169 -9.87 -19.85 17.04
C SER A 169 -8.98 -18.66 16.71
N ILE A 170 -9.23 -18.03 15.57
CA ILE A 170 -8.46 -16.87 15.10
C ILE A 170 -9.26 -15.61 15.39
N LYS A 171 -8.72 -14.75 16.26
CA LYS A 171 -9.24 -13.42 16.50
C LYS A 171 -8.58 -12.42 15.56
N THR A 172 -9.38 -11.77 14.73
CA THR A 172 -8.90 -10.70 13.83
C THR A 172 -9.05 -9.33 14.47
N SER A 173 -8.02 -8.50 14.36
CA SER A 173 -7.99 -7.10 14.79
C SER A 173 -7.47 -6.23 13.65
N VAL A 174 -8.21 -5.17 13.29
CA VAL A 174 -7.73 -4.17 12.32
C VAL A 174 -6.79 -3.21 13.05
N LEU A 175 -5.56 -3.09 12.57
CA LEU A 175 -4.53 -2.22 13.15
C LEU A 175 -4.40 -0.90 12.40
N VAL A 176 -4.50 -0.95 11.06
CA VAL A 176 -4.43 0.21 10.20
C VAL A 176 -5.53 0.09 9.15
N GLU A 177 -6.24 1.18 8.91
CA GLU A 177 -7.21 1.31 7.83
C GLU A 177 -7.02 2.70 7.21
N ILE A 178 -6.84 2.72 5.90
CA ILE A 178 -6.64 3.94 5.10
C ILE A 178 -7.48 3.89 3.85
#